data_AF-A0A4Y9R5K4-F1
#
_entry.id   AF-A0A4Y9R5K4-F1
#
_cell.length_a   1.000
_cell.length_b   1.000
_cell.length_c   1.000
_cell.angle_alpha   90.00
_cell.angle_beta   90.00
_cell.angle_gamma   90.00
#
_symmetry.space_group_name_H-M   'P 1'
#
loop_
_entity.id
_entity.type
_entity.pdbx_description
1 polymer ?
#
loop_
_entity_poly.entity_id
_entity_poly.type
_entity_poly.pdbx_seq_one_letter_code
_entity_poly.pdbx_strand_id
1 'polypeptide(L)'
;MIAQPEIHGIGHLDGIIEDCVGFEVNGLEFHGGNEAVLRDTGRVLGAQSLGMMMLTVNPPHIHTHWKSTWATVVRVVEDAIALRELRHSRGVPLSDAELAHISGRN
;
A
#
# COMPACT_ATOMS: atom_id res chain seq x y z
N MET A 1 -5.82 -9.82 3.64
CA MET A 1 -5.77 -8.88 2.50
C MET A 1 -7.17 -8.38 2.21
N ILE A 2 -7.33 -7.06 2.08
CA ILE A 2 -8.56 -6.43 1.58
C ILE A 2 -8.34 -6.14 0.10
N ALA A 3 -9.28 -6.51 -0.77
CA ALA A 3 -9.19 -6.29 -2.21
C ALA A 3 -10.00 -5.05 -2.62
N GLN A 4 -9.45 -4.26 -3.54
CA GLN A 4 -10.09 -3.06 -4.11
C GLN A 4 -10.62 -2.02 -3.08
N PRO A 5 -9.95 -1.76 -1.94
CA PRO A 5 -10.47 -0.81 -0.96
C PRO A 5 -10.45 0.63 -1.49
N GLU A 6 -11.46 1.42 -1.14
CA GLU A 6 -11.44 2.88 -1.28
C GLU A 6 -10.87 3.49 0.00
N ILE A 7 -9.77 4.25 -0.11
CA ILE A 7 -9.18 4.97 1.02
C ILE A 7 -9.43 6.46 0.85
N HIS A 8 -10.04 7.08 1.85
CA HIS A 8 -10.28 8.52 1.85
C HIS A 8 -8.95 9.29 1.66
N GLY A 9 -8.93 10.22 0.70
CA GLY A 9 -7.75 11.02 0.37
C GLY A 9 -6.73 10.36 -0.58
N ILE A 10 -6.90 9.08 -0.93
CA ILE A 10 -6.01 8.34 -1.84
C ILE A 10 -6.79 7.79 -3.05
N GLY A 11 -8.02 7.30 -2.82
CA GLY A 11 -8.83 6.61 -3.82
C GLY A 11 -8.71 5.09 -3.72
N HIS A 12 -9.01 4.40 -4.81
CA HIS A 12 -8.94 2.94 -4.88
C HIS A 12 -7.49 2.44 -5.00
N LEU A 13 -7.18 1.40 -4.23
CA LEU A 13 -5.98 0.57 -4.39
C LEU A 13 -6.39 -0.82 -4.85
N ASP A 14 -5.50 -1.57 -5.50
CA ASP A 14 -5.80 -2.97 -5.81
C ASP A 14 -5.94 -3.86 -4.58
N GLY A 15 -5.20 -3.56 -3.50
CA GLY A 15 -5.41 -4.20 -2.22
C GLY A 15 -4.66 -3.56 -1.05
N ILE A 16 -4.95 -4.06 0.15
CA ILE A 16 -4.20 -3.80 1.37
C ILE A 16 -3.79 -5.14 1.99
N ILE A 17 -2.51 -5.31 2.26
CA ILE A 17 -1.90 -6.52 2.82
C ILE A 17 -1.60 -6.25 4.31
N GLU A 18 -2.09 -7.17 5.18
CA GLU A 18 -1.95 -7.08 6.65
C GLU A 18 -2.22 -5.69 7.25
N ASP A 19 -3.16 -4.95 6.65
CA ASP A 19 -3.62 -3.62 7.09
C ASP A 19 -2.52 -2.54 7.22
N CYS A 20 -1.35 -2.79 6.63
CA CYS A 20 -0.19 -1.92 6.76
C CYS A 20 0.51 -1.60 5.43
N VAL A 21 0.26 -2.41 4.40
CA VAL A 21 0.84 -2.21 3.06
C VAL A 21 -0.26 -2.08 2.02
N GLY A 22 -0.36 -0.91 1.40
CA GLY A 22 -1.13 -0.70 0.18
C GLY A 22 -0.43 -1.35 -1.01
N PHE A 23 -1.21 -2.00 -1.88
CA PHE A 23 -0.72 -2.80 -2.99
C PHE A 23 -1.39 -2.38 -4.30
N GLU A 24 -0.59 -2.22 -5.36
CA GLU A 24 -1.03 -1.81 -6.69
C GLU A 24 -0.38 -2.68 -7.77
N VAL A 25 -1.16 -3.09 -8.76
CA VAL A 25 -0.72 -3.80 -9.96
C VAL A 25 -0.85 -2.87 -11.17
N ASN A 26 0.25 -2.20 -11.51
CA ASN A 26 0.27 -1.20 -12.56
C ASN A 26 0.50 -1.82 -13.94
N GLY A 27 -0.55 -1.83 -14.77
CA GLY A 27 -0.47 -2.19 -16.17
C GLY A 27 0.14 -1.07 -17.03
N LEU A 28 1.20 -1.35 -17.79
CA LEU A 28 1.97 -0.34 -18.53
C LEU A 28 1.14 0.56 -19.47
N GLU A 29 -0.02 0.09 -19.94
CA GLU A 29 -0.93 0.82 -20.83
C GLU A 29 -1.65 1.99 -20.14
N PHE A 30 -1.86 1.93 -18.81
CA PHE A 30 -2.71 2.87 -18.07
C PHE A 30 -1.93 3.97 -17.32
N HIS A 31 -0.59 3.89 -17.35
CA HIS A 31 0.31 4.77 -16.61
C HIS A 31 1.19 5.65 -17.52
N GLY A 32 0.79 5.83 -18.78
CA GLY A 32 1.45 6.72 -19.73
C GLY A 32 1.02 8.17 -19.60
N GLY A 33 1.97 9.10 -19.59
CA GLY A 33 1.72 10.55 -19.65
C GLY A 33 1.69 11.27 -18.29
N ASN A 34 1.74 12.60 -18.34
CA ASN A 34 1.92 13.45 -17.16
C ASN A 34 0.80 13.29 -16.13
N GLU A 35 -0.46 13.19 -16.56
CA GLU A 35 -1.60 13.06 -15.64
C GLU A 35 -1.56 11.75 -14.85
N ALA A 36 -1.20 10.65 -15.51
CA ALA A 36 -1.07 9.36 -14.86
C ALA A 36 0.06 9.38 -13.83
N VAL A 37 1.22 9.93 -14.18
CA VAL A 37 2.35 10.10 -13.25
C VAL A 37 1.98 10.94 -12.03
N LEU A 38 1.30 12.08 -12.23
CA LEU A 38 0.87 12.94 -11.13
C LEU A 38 -0.13 12.24 -10.21
N ARG A 39 -1.06 11.49 -10.78
CA ARG A 39 -2.03 10.70 -10.01
C ARG A 39 -1.34 9.61 -9.19
N ASP A 40 -0.46 8.83 -9.80
CA ASP A 40 0.19 7.70 -9.12
C ASP A 40 1.15 8.18 -8.03
N THR A 41 1.91 9.24 -8.30
CA THR A 41 2.79 9.85 -7.29
C THR A 41 1.99 10.51 -6.16
N GLY A 42 0.86 11.15 -6.48
CA GLY A 42 -0.07 11.69 -5.49
C GLY A 42 -0.65 10.62 -4.56
N ARG A 43 -1.02 9.44 -5.11
CA ARG A 43 -1.48 8.29 -4.30
C ARG A 43 -0.40 7.78 -3.36
N VAL A 44 0.82 7.61 -3.84
CA VAL A 44 1.94 7.17 -3.01
C VAL A 44 2.19 8.16 -1.87
N LEU A 45 2.19 9.47 -2.17
CA LEU A 45 2.37 10.50 -1.16
C LEU A 45 1.23 10.50 -0.13
N GLY A 46 -0.02 10.38 -0.60
CA GLY A 46 -1.20 10.28 0.26
C GLY A 46 -1.12 9.09 1.21
N ALA A 47 -0.80 7.90 0.69
CA ALA A 47 -0.61 6.69 1.50
C ALA A 47 0.47 6.86 2.57
N GLN A 48 1.62 7.42 2.20
CA GLN A 48 2.71 7.66 3.15
C GLN A 48 2.34 8.68 4.21
N SER A 49 1.54 9.71 3.87
CA SER A 49 1.04 10.68 4.85
C SER A 49 0.11 10.04 5.89
N LEU A 50 -0.62 8.97 5.51
CA LEU A 50 -1.41 8.13 6.40
C LEU A 50 -0.59 7.00 7.03
N GLY A 51 0.75 7.07 6.98
CA GLY A 51 1.64 6.09 7.59
C GLY A 51 1.63 4.72 6.91
N MET A 52 0.96 4.55 5.76
CA MET A 52 0.85 3.32 5.00
C MET A 52 2.02 3.20 4.01
N MET A 53 2.68 2.03 4.01
CA MET A 53 3.67 1.73 2.97
C MET A 53 2.96 1.32 1.68
N MET A 54 3.53 1.68 0.53
CA MET A 54 3.01 1.30 -0.79
C MET A 54 3.97 0.34 -1.48
N LEU A 55 3.42 -0.73 -2.05
CA LEU A 55 4.13 -1.64 -2.93
C LEU A 55 3.41 -1.70 -4.28
N THR A 56 4.13 -1.28 -5.32
CA THR A 56 3.64 -1.35 -6.70
C THR A 56 4.39 -2.43 -7.47
N VAL A 57 3.64 -3.26 -8.19
CA VAL A 57 4.20 -4.27 -9.10
C VAL A 57 3.62 -4.11 -10.50
N ASN A 58 4.34 -4.60 -11.51
CA ASN A 58 3.88 -4.61 -12.89
C ASN A 58 3.72 -6.06 -13.36
N PRO A 59 3.01 -6.33 -14.47
CA PRO A 59 2.76 -7.71 -14.92
C PRO A 59 4.00 -8.63 -15.00
N PRO A 60 5.19 -8.17 -15.44
CA PRO A 60 6.39 -9.03 -15.43
C PRO A 60 6.83 -9.48 -14.03
N HIS A 61 6.58 -8.67 -12.99
CA HIS A 61 6.88 -9.04 -11.60
C HIS A 61 6.03 -10.24 -11.14
N ILE A 62 4.82 -10.35 -11.67
CA ILE A 62 3.90 -11.45 -11.34
C ILE A 62 4.19 -12.67 -12.23
N HIS A 63 4.31 -12.47 -13.54
CA HIS A 63 4.40 -13.59 -14.50
C HIS A 63 5.81 -14.16 -14.67
N THR A 64 6.85 -13.34 -14.50
CA THR A 64 8.24 -13.74 -14.81
C THR A 64 9.11 -13.79 -13.56
N HIS A 65 8.88 -12.87 -12.61
CA HIS A 65 9.76 -12.69 -11.46
C HIS A 65 9.09 -13.03 -10.13
N TRP A 66 8.08 -13.91 -10.15
CA TRP A 66 7.22 -14.20 -8.99
C TRP A 66 8.01 -14.47 -7.70
N LYS A 67 9.08 -15.29 -7.77
CA LYS A 67 9.84 -15.66 -6.57
C LYS A 67 10.48 -14.45 -5.87
N SER A 68 11.10 -13.54 -6.63
CA SER A 68 11.69 -12.32 -6.08
C SER A 68 10.62 -11.30 -5.67
N THR A 69 9.52 -11.23 -6.41
CA THR A 69 8.38 -10.36 -6.09
C THR A 69 7.77 -10.78 -4.76
N TRP A 70 7.50 -12.07 -4.57
CA TRP A 70 6.97 -12.62 -3.33
C TRP A 70 7.91 -12.36 -2.15
N ALA A 71 9.21 -12.62 -2.30
CA ALA A 71 10.19 -12.32 -1.26
C ALA A 71 10.22 -10.82 -0.88
N THR A 72 10.00 -9.95 -1.87
CA THR A 72 9.90 -8.50 -1.63
C THR A 72 8.61 -8.14 -0.90
N VAL A 73 7.47 -8.71 -1.29
CA VAL A 73 6.18 -8.52 -0.60
C VAL A 73 6.31 -8.91 0.87
N VAL A 74 6.84 -10.11 1.15
CA VAL A 74 7.04 -10.60 2.52
C VAL A 74 7.89 -9.63 3.33
N ARG A 75 9.05 -9.24 2.82
CA ARG A 75 9.95 -8.32 3.51
C ARG A 75 9.29 -6.96 3.80
N VAL A 76 8.58 -6.39 2.83
CA VAL A 76 7.92 -5.09 2.99
C VAL A 76 6.81 -5.17 4.05
N VAL A 77 6.04 -6.27 4.08
CA VAL A 77 5.01 -6.49 5.09
C VAL A 77 5.63 -6.64 6.49
N GLU A 78 6.67 -7.45 6.62
CA GLU A 78 7.40 -7.62 7.89
C GLU A 78 7.97 -6.28 8.40
N ASP A 79 8.61 -5.51 7.52
CA ASP A 79 9.15 -4.17 7.84
C ASP A 79 8.02 -3.20 8.27
N ALA A 80 6.87 -3.24 7.59
CA ALA A 80 5.74 -2.37 7.90
C ALA A 80 5.11 -2.69 9.26
N ILE A 81 4.96 -3.99 9.60
CA ILE A 81 4.47 -4.44 10.90
C ILE A 81 5.43 -3.99 12.01
N ALA A 82 6.74 -4.23 11.84
CA ALA A 82 7.73 -3.83 12.84
C ALA A 82 7.75 -2.30 13.06
N LEU A 83 7.64 -1.52 11.97
CA LEU A 83 7.61 -0.06 12.08
C LEU A 83 6.34 0.43 12.81
N ARG A 84 5.20 -0.20 12.56
CA ARG A 84 3.92 0.09 13.23
C ARG A 84 4.02 -0.14 14.74
N GLU A 85 4.53 -1.30 15.15
CA GLU A 85 4.74 -1.61 16.56
C GLU A 85 5.68 -0.61 17.24
N LEU A 86 6.78 -0.24 16.56
CA LEU A 86 7.70 0.78 17.05
C LEU A 86 7.04 2.15 17.22
N ARG A 87 6.20 2.58 16.28
CA ARG A 87 5.45 3.84 16.36
C ARG A 87 4.50 3.85 17.55
N HIS A 88 3.73 2.77 17.75
CA HIS A 88 2.82 2.65 18.89
C HIS A 88 3.57 2.71 20.23
N SER A 89 4.70 2.00 20.33
CA SER A 89 5.52 2.01 21.56
C SER A 89 6.06 3.41 21.91
N ARG A 90 6.17 4.30 20.93
CA ARG A 90 6.60 5.70 21.09
C ARG A 90 5.44 6.68 21.27
N GLY A 91 4.20 6.19 21.37
CA GLY A 91 3.01 7.03 21.51
C GLY A 91 2.65 7.82 20.26
N VAL A 92 3.13 7.42 19.08
CA VAL A 92 2.67 8.00 17.81
C VAL A 92 1.21 7.53 17.61
N PRO A 93 0.27 8.46 17.38
CA PRO A 93 -1.13 8.10 17.14
C PRO A 93 -1.28 7.15 15.94
N LEU A 94 -2.28 6.27 16.02
CA LEU A 94 -2.71 5.44 14.90
C LEU A 94 -3.09 6.32 13.72
N SER A 95 -2.78 5.88 12.51
CA SER A 95 -3.31 6.49 11.31
C SER A 95 -4.79 6.14 11.11
N ASP A 96 -5.47 6.94 10.29
CA ASP A 96 -6.89 6.72 9.97
C ASP A 96 -7.13 5.34 9.34
N ALA A 97 -6.17 4.80 8.59
CA ALA A 97 -6.22 3.45 8.03
C ALA A 97 -6.17 2.37 9.14
N GLU A 98 -5.34 2.58 10.15
CA GLU A 98 -5.23 1.67 11.29
C GLU A 98 -6.48 1.70 12.16
N LEU A 99 -7.09 2.88 12.31
CA LEU A 99 -8.36 3.07 13.02
C LEU A 99 -9.55 2.42 12.28
N ALA A 100 -9.59 2.52 10.95
CA ALA A 100 -10.62 1.90 10.13
C ALA A 100 -10.67 0.38 10.35
N HIS A 101 -9.53 -0.30 10.36
CA HIS A 101 -9.41 -1.73 10.63
C HIS A 101 -9.89 -2.12 12.04
N ILE A 102 -9.47 -1.40 13.09
CA ILE A 102 -9.87 -1.69 14.48
C ILE A 102 -11.39 -1.52 14.66
N SER A 103 -12.00 -0.57 13.94
CA SER A 103 -13.42 -0.27 14.05
C SER A 103 -14.35 -1.26 13.34
N GLY A 104 -13.81 -2.26 12.63
CA GLY A 104 -14.60 -3.23 11.86
C GLY A 104 -15.40 -2.62 10.72
N ARG A 105 -15.08 -1.37 10.32
CA ARG A 105 -15.66 -0.69 9.18
C ARG A 105 -14.85 -1.06 7.93
N ASN A 106 -15.06 -2.29 7.46
CA ASN A 106 -14.70 -2.71 6.10
C ASN A 106 -15.95 -2.69 5.24
#